data_AF-A0A644TIL3-F1
#
_entry.id   AF-A0A644TIL3-F1
#
_cell.length_a   1.000
_cell.length_b   1.000
_cell.length_c   1.000
_cell.angle_alpha   90.00
_cell.angle_beta   90.00
_cell.angle_gamma   90.00
#
_symmetry.space_group_name_H-M   'P 1'
#
loop_
_entity.id
_entity.type
_entity.pdbx_description
1 polymer ?
#
loop_
_entity_poly.entity_id
_entity_poly.type
_entity_poly.pdbx_seq_one_letter_code
_entity_poly.pdbx_strand_id
1 'polypeptide(L)'
;MERIIMAHGSGGRLSHQLVQEIFQKHLSNDFLNQMNDATCLPGSEKLAVTTDSFVVSPIFFRGGDIGKLAVCGTINDLAVAGAQPRYLSLAVILEEGFPIGDLERIVMSIAETSRQAGAAIVCGDTKVVERGSADKIFINTTGIGMIQERLVGPHCIKPGDYVLISGTLGDHGISILADREGLEFETPVISDCAPLNHLIDSFYMPGVHCMRDPTRGGVGTTLNELARQAQVSILLEEEKLPLNPGVAGACGMLGLDPLYLANEGKVLVIVSPEAVERVLIQMRAHPLGKEAAVIGRVEEADPGLVLLETPLGGKRIVGMLEGEHLPRIC
;
A
#
# COMPACT_ATOMS: atom_id res chain seq x y z
N MET A 1 16.03 19.91 -10.71
CA MET A 1 15.17 19.03 -11.53
C MET A 1 14.60 19.86 -12.69
N GLU A 2 14.86 19.52 -13.97
CA GLU A 2 14.42 20.33 -15.12
C GLU A 2 13.11 19.83 -15.78
N ARG A 3 12.79 18.53 -15.69
CA ARG A 3 11.57 17.90 -16.25
C ARG A 3 11.08 16.75 -15.34
N ILE A 4 9.78 16.48 -15.35
CA ILE A 4 9.18 15.31 -14.69
C ILE A 4 9.43 14.06 -15.55
N ILE A 5 9.83 12.96 -14.91
CA ILE A 5 10.04 11.64 -15.51
C ILE A 5 9.23 10.59 -14.74
N MET A 6 9.02 9.42 -15.35
CA MET A 6 8.25 8.31 -14.75
C MET A 6 8.74 7.93 -13.34
N ALA A 7 10.06 7.94 -13.11
CA ALA A 7 10.64 7.56 -11.82
C ALA A 7 10.23 8.50 -10.65
N HIS A 8 9.70 9.70 -10.91
CA HIS A 8 9.14 10.54 -9.85
C HIS A 8 7.75 10.11 -9.37
N GLY A 9 7.11 9.15 -10.05
CA GLY A 9 5.84 8.55 -9.62
C GLY A 9 5.97 7.13 -9.05
N SER A 10 7.18 6.60 -8.93
CA SER A 10 7.46 5.20 -8.59
C SER A 10 7.31 4.82 -7.10
N GLY A 11 7.04 5.80 -6.22
CA GLY A 11 7.09 5.63 -4.75
C GLY A 11 8.51 5.57 -4.17
N GLY A 12 9.55 5.38 -4.99
CA GLY A 12 10.94 5.28 -4.53
C GLY A 12 11.63 6.62 -4.22
N ARG A 13 12.97 6.59 -4.16
CA ARG A 13 13.82 7.74 -3.79
C ARG A 13 13.55 9.02 -4.58
N LEU A 14 13.35 8.93 -5.90
CA LEU A 14 13.08 10.07 -6.76
C LEU A 14 11.66 10.65 -6.55
N SER A 15 10.69 9.81 -6.17
CA SER A 15 9.35 10.29 -5.79
C SER A 15 9.42 11.09 -4.49
N HIS A 16 10.16 10.58 -3.50
CA HIS A 16 10.42 11.30 -2.24
C HIS A 16 11.13 12.63 -2.46
N GLN A 17 12.15 12.66 -3.33
CA GLN A 17 12.88 13.89 -3.67
C GLN A 17 11.95 14.92 -4.34
N LEU A 18 11.07 14.51 -5.25
CA LEU A 18 10.07 15.39 -5.85
C LEU A 18 9.13 15.99 -4.79
N VAL A 19 8.64 15.16 -3.86
CA VAL A 19 7.77 15.62 -2.77
C VAL A 19 8.47 16.63 -1.87
N GLN A 20 9.70 16.36 -1.45
CA GLN A 20 10.45 17.26 -0.56
C GLN A 20 10.87 18.57 -1.26
N GLU A 21 11.46 18.49 -2.46
CA GLU A 21 12.09 19.65 -3.10
C GLU A 21 11.11 20.59 -3.81
N ILE A 22 9.98 20.08 -4.29
CA ILE A 22 8.98 20.87 -5.03
C ILE A 22 7.73 21.11 -4.16
N PHE A 23 7.03 20.05 -3.77
CA PHE A 23 5.74 20.20 -3.11
C PHE A 23 5.88 20.73 -1.69
N GLN A 24 6.66 20.08 -0.84
CA GLN A 24 6.85 20.49 0.55
C GLN A 24 7.50 21.87 0.65
N LYS A 25 8.50 22.18 -0.20
CA LYS A 25 9.16 23.50 -0.25
C LYS A 25 8.17 24.67 -0.35
N HIS A 26 7.10 24.52 -1.13
CA HIS A 26 6.14 25.59 -1.39
C HIS A 26 4.82 25.46 -0.60
N LEU A 27 4.50 24.26 -0.10
CA LEU A 27 3.23 23.94 0.57
C LEU A 27 3.39 23.54 2.04
N SER A 28 4.59 23.62 2.62
CA SER A 28 4.89 23.19 3.99
C SER A 28 3.94 23.81 5.01
N ASN A 29 3.42 22.96 5.89
CA ASN A 29 2.60 23.30 7.04
C ASN A 29 2.60 22.13 8.03
N ASP A 30 2.11 22.35 9.25
CA ASP A 30 2.12 21.35 10.33
C ASP A 30 1.40 20.04 10.01
N PHE A 31 0.47 20.07 9.05
CA PHE A 31 -0.27 18.90 8.61
C PHE A 31 0.51 18.10 7.56
N LEU A 32 0.91 18.75 6.48
CA LEU A 32 1.63 18.09 5.38
C LEU A 32 3.01 17.55 5.80
N ASN A 33 3.67 18.23 6.74
CA ASN A 33 4.99 17.82 7.25
C ASN A 33 4.97 16.49 8.01
N GLN A 34 3.80 15.93 8.33
CA GLN A 34 3.68 14.63 8.98
C GLN A 34 4.04 13.47 8.05
N MET A 35 3.86 13.62 6.74
CA MET A 35 4.23 12.61 5.72
C MET A 35 3.66 11.20 6.01
N ASN A 36 2.41 11.16 6.50
CA ASN A 36 1.63 9.95 6.77
C ASN A 36 0.70 9.62 5.59
N ASP A 37 0.13 8.41 5.55
CA ASP A 37 -0.87 8.02 4.53
C ASP A 37 -2.14 8.87 4.62
N ALA A 38 -2.45 9.42 5.79
CA ALA A 38 -3.56 10.34 5.99
C ALA A 38 -3.19 11.48 6.93
N THR A 39 -3.84 12.63 6.74
CA THR A 39 -3.69 13.80 7.60
C THR A 39 -4.81 13.87 8.63
N CYS A 40 -4.46 14.10 9.89
CA CYS A 40 -5.40 14.28 11.00
C CYS A 40 -5.72 15.77 11.22
N LEU A 41 -6.99 16.19 11.15
CA LEU A 41 -7.40 17.60 11.34
C LEU A 41 -7.94 17.88 12.77
N PRO A 42 -7.45 18.90 13.48
CA PRO A 42 -7.92 19.27 14.82
C PRO A 42 -9.25 20.05 14.79
N GLY A 43 -10.10 19.87 15.81
CA GLY A 43 -11.27 20.73 16.07
C GLY A 43 -12.60 20.29 15.43
N SER A 44 -12.57 19.39 14.44
CA SER A 44 -13.68 18.50 14.08
C SER A 44 -13.42 17.15 14.76
N GLU A 45 -14.44 16.43 15.21
CA GLU A 45 -14.29 15.06 15.73
C GLU A 45 -13.29 14.28 14.86
N LYS A 46 -12.13 13.94 15.45
CA LYS A 46 -10.84 13.64 14.79
C LYS A 46 -11.01 13.02 13.38
N LEU A 47 -10.87 13.82 12.32
CA LEU A 47 -10.97 13.35 10.93
C LEU A 47 -9.59 12.98 10.39
N ALA A 48 -9.52 11.88 9.64
CA ALA A 48 -8.41 11.53 8.78
C ALA A 48 -8.81 11.74 7.31
N VAL A 49 -7.92 12.33 6.52
CA VAL A 49 -8.14 12.56 5.08
C VAL A 49 -6.93 12.06 4.29
N THR A 50 -7.19 11.29 3.23
CA THR A 50 -6.20 10.84 2.24
C THR A 50 -6.74 11.04 0.82
N THR A 51 -5.86 11.13 -0.17
CA THR A 51 -6.24 11.16 -1.58
C THR A 51 -5.22 10.40 -2.39
N ASP A 52 -5.70 9.64 -3.37
CA ASP A 52 -4.83 8.86 -4.24
C ASP A 52 -5.35 8.83 -5.67
N SER A 53 -4.42 8.74 -6.63
CA SER A 53 -4.74 8.68 -8.05
C SER A 53 -4.24 7.39 -8.67
N PHE A 54 -5.14 6.71 -9.37
CA PHE A 54 -4.99 5.37 -9.89
C PHE A 54 -4.87 5.43 -11.40
N VAL A 55 -3.80 4.83 -11.91
CA VAL A 55 -3.40 4.86 -13.32
C VAL A 55 -2.99 3.47 -13.81
N VAL A 56 -3.36 2.42 -13.09
CA VAL A 56 -3.07 1.02 -13.39
C VAL A 56 -3.32 0.66 -14.84
N SER A 57 -2.42 -0.16 -15.39
CA SER A 57 -2.56 -0.77 -16.70
C SER A 57 -2.20 -2.26 -16.58
N PRO A 58 -2.96 -3.20 -17.12
CA PRO A 58 -4.28 -3.02 -17.73
C PRO A 58 -5.33 -2.55 -16.71
N ILE A 59 -6.42 -1.95 -17.19
CA ILE A 59 -7.52 -1.44 -16.34
C ILE A 59 -8.36 -2.55 -15.68
N PHE A 60 -8.34 -3.74 -16.27
CA PHE A 60 -8.91 -4.97 -15.73
C PHE A 60 -7.79 -6.00 -15.65
N PHE A 61 -7.66 -6.67 -14.51
CA PHE A 61 -6.61 -7.63 -14.26
C PHE A 61 -7.12 -8.79 -13.40
N ARG A 62 -6.35 -9.87 -13.31
CA ARG A 62 -6.69 -11.00 -12.44
C ARG A 62 -6.80 -10.52 -10.98
N GLY A 63 -8.00 -10.62 -10.41
CA GLY A 63 -8.27 -10.24 -9.01
C GLY A 63 -8.84 -8.83 -8.81
N GLY A 64 -8.93 -8.00 -9.86
CA GLY A 64 -9.51 -6.67 -9.73
C GLY A 64 -9.54 -5.83 -11.00
N ASP A 65 -9.79 -4.55 -10.79
CA ASP A 65 -9.81 -3.51 -11.82
C ASP A 65 -9.46 -2.17 -11.18
N ILE A 66 -9.26 -1.15 -12.01
CA ILE A 66 -8.95 0.22 -11.55
C ILE A 66 -9.99 0.79 -10.57
N GLY A 67 -11.25 0.38 -10.68
CA GLY A 67 -12.33 0.81 -9.80
C GLY A 67 -12.24 0.20 -8.41
N LYS A 68 -12.08 -1.12 -8.34
CA LYS A 68 -11.80 -1.83 -7.07
C LYS A 68 -10.54 -1.27 -6.41
N LEU A 69 -9.48 -1.10 -7.19
CA LEU A 69 -8.20 -0.58 -6.72
C LEU A 69 -8.34 0.81 -6.11
N ALA A 70 -9.04 1.71 -6.80
CA ALA A 70 -9.26 3.08 -6.33
C ALA A 70 -9.94 3.12 -4.95
N VAL A 71 -10.94 2.26 -4.74
CA VAL A 71 -11.58 2.16 -3.44
C VAL A 71 -10.65 1.52 -2.41
N CYS A 72 -10.01 0.39 -2.72
CA CYS A 72 -9.15 -0.34 -1.78
C CYS A 72 -8.00 0.52 -1.28
N GLY A 73 -7.22 1.15 -2.16
CA GLY A 73 -6.06 1.96 -1.76
C GLY A 73 -6.44 3.08 -0.79
N THR A 74 -7.43 3.90 -1.15
CA THR A 74 -7.90 5.00 -0.30
C THR A 74 -8.52 4.51 1.03
N ILE A 75 -9.19 3.36 1.04
CA ILE A 75 -9.70 2.74 2.27
C ILE A 75 -8.56 2.24 3.15
N ASN A 76 -7.52 1.67 2.54
CA ASN A 76 -6.38 1.10 3.24
C ASN A 76 -5.55 2.18 3.92
N ASP A 77 -5.25 3.29 3.23
CA ASP A 77 -4.59 4.49 3.79
C ASP A 77 -5.26 4.96 5.09
N LEU A 78 -6.59 5.12 5.06
CA LEU A 78 -7.35 5.54 6.23
C LEU A 78 -7.27 4.49 7.35
N ALA A 79 -7.38 3.21 7.01
CA ALA A 79 -7.39 2.12 7.98
C ALA A 79 -6.03 1.94 8.68
N VAL A 80 -4.92 2.01 7.93
CA VAL A 80 -3.56 1.92 8.49
C VAL A 80 -3.20 3.15 9.33
N ALA A 81 -3.78 4.31 9.01
CA ALA A 81 -3.72 5.51 9.87
C ALA A 81 -4.60 5.40 11.15
N GLY A 82 -5.29 4.27 11.36
CA GLY A 82 -6.13 4.04 12.54
C GLY A 82 -7.52 4.70 12.46
N ALA A 83 -7.93 5.17 11.29
CA ALA A 83 -9.25 5.74 11.07
C ALA A 83 -10.26 4.70 10.57
N GLN A 84 -11.53 4.88 10.94
CA GLN A 84 -12.65 4.19 10.34
C GLN A 84 -13.07 4.94 9.07
N PRO A 85 -12.92 4.36 7.88
CA PRO A 85 -13.37 5.00 6.65
C PRO A 85 -14.88 5.21 6.66
N ARG A 86 -15.35 6.38 6.19
CA ARG A 86 -16.79 6.71 6.14
C ARG A 86 -17.24 7.21 4.78
N TYR A 87 -16.43 8.07 4.17
CA TYR A 87 -16.80 8.76 2.95
C TYR A 87 -15.66 8.73 1.94
N LEU A 88 -16.03 8.72 0.67
CA LEU A 88 -15.13 8.81 -0.47
C LEU A 88 -15.67 9.86 -1.44
N SER A 89 -14.80 10.66 -2.04
CA SER A 89 -15.08 11.36 -3.30
C SER A 89 -14.54 10.56 -4.46
N LEU A 90 -15.18 10.65 -5.64
CA LEU A 90 -14.74 9.97 -6.86
C LEU A 90 -14.60 10.95 -8.02
N ALA A 91 -13.38 11.21 -8.47
CA ALA A 91 -13.11 11.98 -9.68
C ALA A 91 -12.60 11.06 -10.80
N VAL A 92 -13.20 11.16 -11.98
CA VAL A 92 -12.87 10.30 -13.12
C VAL A 92 -12.47 11.15 -14.33
N ILE A 93 -11.32 10.84 -14.92
CA ILE A 93 -10.83 11.41 -16.18
C ILE A 93 -10.89 10.32 -17.24
N LEU A 94 -11.69 10.54 -18.28
CA LEU A 94 -11.95 9.59 -19.37
C LEU A 94 -11.36 10.10 -20.68
N GLU A 95 -10.80 9.20 -21.48
CA GLU A 95 -10.45 9.47 -22.87
C GLU A 95 -11.69 9.38 -23.78
N GLU A 96 -11.82 10.31 -24.73
CA GLU A 96 -12.88 10.28 -25.73
C GLU A 96 -12.89 8.95 -26.52
N GLY A 97 -14.01 8.23 -26.50
CA GLY A 97 -14.16 6.93 -27.16
C GLY A 97 -13.95 5.73 -26.24
N PHE A 98 -13.71 5.96 -24.94
CA PHE A 98 -13.71 4.89 -23.93
C PHE A 98 -15.06 4.12 -23.93
N PRO A 99 -15.05 2.77 -23.94
CA PRO A 99 -16.29 1.99 -24.02
C PRO A 99 -17.18 2.17 -22.79
N ILE A 100 -18.46 2.50 -23.01
CA ILE A 100 -19.45 2.65 -21.92
C ILE A 100 -19.64 1.35 -21.13
N GLY A 101 -19.59 0.19 -21.79
CA GLY A 101 -19.70 -1.09 -21.10
C GLY A 101 -18.55 -1.35 -20.12
N ASP A 102 -17.33 -0.89 -20.44
CA ASP A 102 -16.19 -1.00 -19.53
C ASP A 102 -16.31 0.01 -18.38
N LEU A 103 -16.79 1.23 -18.66
CA LEU A 103 -17.09 2.22 -17.62
C LEU A 103 -18.15 1.69 -16.63
N GLU A 104 -19.23 1.09 -17.12
CA GLU A 104 -20.28 0.50 -16.29
C GLU A 104 -19.73 -0.59 -15.37
N ARG A 105 -18.88 -1.48 -15.90
CA ARG A 105 -18.20 -2.52 -15.12
C ARG A 105 -17.32 -1.93 -14.00
N ILE A 106 -16.53 -0.90 -14.32
CA ILE A 106 -15.67 -0.20 -13.34
C ILE A 106 -16.52 0.45 -12.24
N VAL A 107 -17.60 1.13 -12.60
CA VAL A 107 -18.49 1.79 -11.64
C VAL A 107 -19.22 0.76 -10.76
N MET A 108 -19.63 -0.38 -11.31
CA MET A 108 -20.18 -1.49 -10.52
C MET A 108 -19.17 -2.02 -9.51
N SER A 109 -17.91 -2.19 -9.93
CA SER A 109 -16.80 -2.63 -9.07
C SER A 109 -16.52 -1.66 -7.92
N ILE A 110 -16.50 -0.35 -8.20
CA ILE A 110 -16.42 0.71 -7.19
C ILE A 110 -17.58 0.57 -6.19
N ALA A 111 -18.81 0.49 -6.68
CA ALA A 111 -20.00 0.44 -5.85
C ALA A 111 -20.04 -0.80 -4.94
N GLU A 112 -19.62 -1.95 -5.45
CA GLU A 112 -19.50 -3.17 -4.67
C GLU A 112 -18.40 -3.05 -3.60
N THR A 113 -17.20 -2.59 -3.98
CA THR A 113 -16.05 -2.49 -3.09
C THR A 113 -16.30 -1.47 -1.97
N SER A 114 -16.90 -0.31 -2.29
CA SER A 114 -17.25 0.70 -1.29
C SER A 114 -18.30 0.16 -0.29
N ARG A 115 -19.28 -0.62 -0.78
CA ARG A 115 -20.27 -1.27 0.08
C ARG A 115 -19.63 -2.31 1.00
N GLN A 116 -18.70 -3.11 0.49
CA GLN A 116 -17.94 -4.08 1.29
C GLN A 116 -17.12 -3.38 2.37
N ALA A 117 -16.45 -2.27 2.05
CA ALA A 117 -15.69 -1.47 3.01
C ALA A 117 -16.58 -0.71 4.02
N GLY A 118 -17.88 -0.51 3.71
CA GLY A 118 -18.79 0.26 4.55
C GLY A 118 -18.61 1.79 4.42
N ALA A 119 -18.03 2.25 3.31
CA ALA A 119 -17.83 3.67 3.01
C ALA A 119 -18.72 4.11 1.85
N ALA A 120 -19.24 5.34 1.91
CA ALA A 120 -20.12 5.87 0.88
C ALA A 120 -19.36 6.80 -0.08
N ILE A 121 -19.58 6.65 -1.39
CA ILE A 121 -19.20 7.68 -2.38
C ILE A 121 -20.21 8.82 -2.24
N VAL A 122 -19.77 9.99 -1.75
CA VAL A 122 -20.67 11.11 -1.39
C VAL A 122 -20.62 12.28 -2.36
N CYS A 123 -19.57 12.38 -3.15
CA CYS A 123 -19.44 13.38 -4.20
C CYS A 123 -18.50 12.87 -5.30
N GLY A 124 -18.49 13.57 -6.43
CA GLY A 124 -17.60 13.21 -7.52
C GLY A 124 -17.53 14.23 -8.63
N ASP A 125 -16.62 13.99 -9.57
CA ASP A 125 -16.42 14.79 -10.77
C ASP A 125 -16.15 13.87 -11.96
N THR A 126 -16.51 14.32 -13.16
CA THR A 126 -16.21 13.61 -14.39
C THR A 126 -15.69 14.58 -15.44
N LYS A 127 -14.58 14.20 -16.08
CA LYS A 127 -13.99 14.91 -17.21
C LYS A 127 -13.77 13.93 -18.36
N VAL A 128 -14.04 14.40 -19.57
CA VAL A 128 -13.67 13.71 -20.80
C VAL A 128 -12.64 14.56 -21.50
N VAL A 129 -11.50 13.97 -21.82
CA VAL A 129 -10.40 14.60 -22.56
C VAL A 129 -10.33 14.05 -23.97
N GLU A 130 -9.66 14.76 -24.88
CA GLU A 130 -9.50 14.31 -26.27
C GLU A 130 -8.74 12.98 -26.35
N ARG A 131 -8.90 12.28 -27.47
CA ARG A 131 -8.11 11.08 -27.78
C ARG A 131 -6.60 11.37 -27.70
N GLY A 132 -5.88 10.50 -27.00
CA GLY A 132 -4.45 10.61 -26.75
C GLY A 132 -4.06 11.52 -25.58
N SER A 133 -5.01 12.25 -24.97
CA SER A 133 -4.74 13.13 -23.81
C SER A 133 -4.73 12.38 -22.47
N ALA A 134 -5.31 11.19 -22.41
CA ALA A 134 -5.24 10.25 -21.30
C ALA A 134 -5.18 8.82 -21.86
N ASP A 135 -4.56 7.88 -21.15
CA ASP A 135 -4.64 6.45 -21.54
C ASP A 135 -5.90 5.83 -20.92
N LYS A 136 -7.00 5.88 -21.67
CA LYS A 136 -8.31 5.30 -21.33
C LYS A 136 -9.02 5.99 -20.15
N ILE A 137 -8.62 5.70 -18.92
CA ILE A 137 -9.30 6.16 -17.71
C ILE A 137 -8.30 6.32 -16.57
N PHE A 138 -8.40 7.45 -15.86
CA PHE A 138 -7.74 7.69 -14.58
C PHE A 138 -8.79 7.99 -13.51
N ILE A 139 -8.56 7.51 -12.30
CA ILE A 139 -9.46 7.70 -11.17
C ILE A 139 -8.70 8.36 -10.04
N ASN A 140 -9.27 9.38 -9.41
CA ASN A 140 -8.84 9.87 -8.11
C ASN A 140 -9.95 9.59 -7.09
N THR A 141 -9.55 9.10 -5.93
CA THR A 141 -10.43 8.96 -4.77
C THR A 141 -9.83 9.71 -3.60
N THR A 142 -10.67 10.48 -2.91
CA THR A 142 -10.29 11.13 -1.65
C THR A 142 -11.14 10.52 -0.55
N GLY A 143 -10.51 10.03 0.50
CA GLY A 143 -11.17 9.38 1.63
C GLY A 143 -11.25 10.29 2.84
N ILE A 144 -12.37 10.18 3.55
CA ILE A 144 -12.57 10.79 4.86
C ILE A 144 -12.95 9.69 5.85
N GLY A 145 -12.16 9.56 6.91
CA GLY A 145 -12.37 8.62 8.00
C GLY A 145 -12.45 9.32 9.35
N MET A 146 -13.06 8.63 10.32
CA MET A 146 -13.10 9.05 11.72
C MET A 146 -11.99 8.33 12.48
N ILE A 147 -11.06 9.07 13.07
CA ILE A 147 -9.99 8.50 13.89
C ILE A 147 -10.63 7.89 15.14
N GLN A 148 -10.38 6.60 15.33
CA GLN A 148 -10.82 5.88 16.52
C GLN A 148 -9.87 6.16 17.69
N GLU A 149 -10.09 5.54 18.86
CA GLU A 149 -9.11 5.56 19.96
C GLU A 149 -7.88 4.66 19.67
N ARG A 150 -7.39 4.71 18.43
CA ARG A 150 -6.20 4.01 17.96
C ARG A 150 -5.04 4.99 17.94
N LEU A 151 -4.01 4.73 18.73
CA LEU A 151 -2.75 5.47 18.64
C LEU A 151 -1.77 4.60 17.85
N VAL A 152 -1.64 4.89 16.55
CA VAL A 152 -0.72 4.21 15.67
C VAL A 152 0.12 5.22 14.90
N GLY A 153 1.37 4.87 14.65
CA GLY A 153 2.25 5.66 13.81
C GLY A 153 3.73 5.41 14.10
N PRO A 154 4.62 5.96 13.27
CA PRO A 154 6.06 5.72 13.38
C PRO A 154 6.63 6.10 14.75
N HIS A 155 6.10 7.17 15.36
CA HIS A 155 6.49 7.66 16.68
C HIS A 155 6.19 6.69 17.84
N CYS A 156 5.38 5.64 17.60
CA CYS A 156 5.07 4.61 18.58
C CYS A 156 6.00 3.40 18.52
N ILE A 157 6.80 3.27 17.44
CA ILE A 157 7.71 2.14 17.21
C ILE A 157 8.85 2.18 18.23
N LYS A 158 9.22 1.01 18.77
CA LYS A 158 10.27 0.86 19.78
C LYS A 158 11.18 -0.33 19.46
N PRO A 159 12.47 -0.27 19.85
CA PRO A 159 13.34 -1.44 19.84
C PRO A 159 12.70 -2.61 20.61
N GLY A 160 12.78 -3.81 20.04
CA GLY A 160 12.14 -5.02 20.57
C GLY A 160 10.77 -5.32 19.98
N ASP A 161 10.13 -4.38 19.28
CA ASP A 161 8.89 -4.67 18.54
C ASP A 161 9.13 -5.71 17.43
N TYR A 162 8.07 -6.40 17.05
CA TYR A 162 8.06 -7.36 15.94
C TYR A 162 7.39 -6.75 14.71
N VAL A 163 7.87 -7.15 13.53
CA VAL A 163 7.30 -6.78 12.24
C VAL A 163 6.50 -7.95 11.69
N LEU A 164 5.22 -7.72 11.44
CA LEU A 164 4.28 -8.68 10.87
C LEU A 164 3.83 -8.19 9.50
N ILE A 165 3.43 -9.13 8.64
CA ILE A 165 2.71 -8.88 7.40
C ILE A 165 1.43 -9.71 7.43
N SER A 166 0.33 -9.18 6.90
CA SER A 166 -0.96 -9.89 6.91
C SER A 166 -1.06 -11.06 5.92
N GLY A 167 -0.14 -11.20 4.97
CA GLY A 167 -0.17 -12.28 3.98
C GLY A 167 1.07 -12.27 3.10
N THR A 168 0.98 -12.96 1.97
CA THR A 168 2.07 -13.10 0.99
C THR A 168 2.55 -11.76 0.43
N LEU A 169 3.75 -11.71 -0.14
CA LEU A 169 4.29 -10.50 -0.78
C LEU A 169 4.22 -10.62 -2.31
N GLY A 170 3.98 -9.50 -2.98
CA GLY A 170 4.19 -9.29 -4.42
C GLY A 170 3.10 -9.83 -5.34
N ASP A 171 1.98 -10.32 -4.81
CA ASP A 171 0.89 -10.89 -5.60
C ASP A 171 0.33 -9.90 -6.64
N HIS A 172 0.03 -8.66 -6.23
CA HIS A 172 -0.47 -7.65 -7.18
C HIS A 172 0.57 -7.32 -8.25
N GLY A 173 1.82 -7.04 -7.86
CA GLY A 173 2.87 -6.71 -8.84
C GLY A 173 3.12 -7.80 -9.88
N ILE A 174 3.20 -9.07 -9.46
CA ILE A 174 3.33 -10.19 -10.42
C ILE A 174 2.07 -10.37 -11.23
N SER A 175 0.87 -10.25 -10.64
CA SER A 175 -0.40 -10.38 -11.37
C SER A 175 -0.50 -9.36 -12.50
N ILE A 176 -0.17 -8.09 -12.25
CA ILE A 176 -0.20 -7.02 -13.25
C ILE A 176 0.85 -7.27 -14.34
N LEU A 177 2.07 -7.65 -13.95
CA LEU A 177 3.13 -7.98 -14.90
C LEU A 177 2.75 -9.16 -15.80
N ALA A 178 2.15 -10.21 -15.23
CA ALA A 178 1.71 -11.39 -15.95
C ALA A 178 0.69 -11.05 -17.03
N ASP A 179 -0.31 -10.22 -16.69
CA ASP A 179 -1.35 -9.82 -17.63
C ASP A 179 -0.81 -8.92 -18.76
N ARG A 180 0.21 -8.09 -18.47
CA ARG A 180 0.85 -7.23 -19.48
C ARG A 180 1.70 -7.99 -20.48
N GLU A 181 2.56 -8.86 -19.97
CA GLU A 181 3.55 -9.57 -20.77
C GLU A 181 2.97 -10.86 -21.37
N GLY A 182 1.70 -11.17 -21.08
CA GLY A 182 1.04 -12.41 -21.53
C GLY A 182 1.67 -13.65 -20.92
N LEU A 183 2.21 -13.54 -19.70
CA LEU A 183 2.84 -14.66 -19.00
C LEU A 183 1.76 -15.52 -18.34
N GLU A 184 1.87 -16.83 -18.57
CA GLU A 184 1.06 -17.85 -17.90
C GLU A 184 1.96 -18.67 -16.98
N PHE A 185 1.70 -18.59 -15.69
CA PHE A 185 2.34 -19.41 -14.68
C PHE A 185 1.49 -20.65 -14.42
N GLU A 186 2.12 -21.80 -14.13
CA GLU A 186 1.41 -23.04 -13.78
C GLU A 186 0.43 -22.83 -12.61
N THR A 187 0.83 -22.00 -11.64
CA THR A 187 -0.06 -21.49 -10.60
C THR A 187 -0.37 -20.03 -10.91
N PRO A 188 -1.60 -19.68 -11.34
CA PRO A 188 -1.97 -18.30 -11.61
C PRO A 188 -1.78 -17.43 -10.38
N VAL A 189 -1.06 -16.32 -10.54
CA VAL A 189 -0.97 -15.27 -9.52
C VAL A 189 -2.12 -14.31 -9.74
N ILE A 190 -2.85 -14.02 -8.66
CA ILE A 190 -4.03 -13.16 -8.66
C ILE A 190 -3.70 -11.96 -7.77
N SER A 191 -4.03 -10.75 -8.20
CA SER A 191 -3.86 -9.56 -7.36
C SER A 191 -4.60 -9.72 -6.04
N ASP A 192 -3.92 -9.32 -4.96
CA ASP A 192 -4.42 -9.31 -3.61
C ASP A 192 -5.31 -8.10 -3.28
N CYS A 193 -5.63 -7.24 -4.28
CA CYS A 193 -6.38 -6.00 -4.09
C CYS A 193 -7.64 -6.22 -3.25
N ALA A 194 -7.69 -5.61 -2.06
CA ALA A 194 -8.79 -5.78 -1.11
C ALA A 194 -8.82 -4.63 -0.08
N PRO A 195 -10.01 -4.24 0.41
CA PRO A 195 -10.11 -3.29 1.52
C PRO A 195 -9.75 -3.98 2.84
N LEU A 196 -8.84 -3.37 3.60
CA LEU A 196 -8.22 -3.95 4.81
C LEU A 196 -8.86 -3.45 6.10
N ASN A 197 -9.80 -2.51 6.04
CA ASN A 197 -10.38 -1.90 7.23
C ASN A 197 -11.00 -2.93 8.18
N HIS A 198 -11.74 -3.93 7.68
CA HIS A 198 -12.33 -4.98 8.53
C HIS A 198 -11.28 -5.96 9.08
N LEU A 199 -10.23 -6.25 8.32
CA LEU A 199 -9.10 -7.04 8.81
C LEU A 199 -8.42 -6.30 9.97
N ILE A 200 -8.11 -5.01 9.79
CA ILE A 200 -7.49 -4.17 10.82
C ILE A 200 -8.38 -4.06 12.06
N ASP A 201 -9.69 -3.88 11.87
CA ASP A 201 -10.66 -3.87 12.98
C ASP A 201 -10.67 -5.18 13.77
N SER A 202 -10.39 -6.32 13.12
CA SER A 202 -10.38 -7.63 13.79
C SER A 202 -9.18 -7.87 14.71
N PHE A 203 -8.01 -7.30 14.39
CA PHE A 203 -6.78 -7.55 15.15
C PHE A 203 -6.30 -6.36 15.98
N TYR A 204 -6.82 -5.14 15.75
CA TYR A 204 -6.36 -3.96 16.48
C TYR A 204 -6.54 -4.12 17.99
N MET A 205 -5.47 -3.86 18.74
CA MET A 205 -5.46 -3.86 20.20
C MET A 205 -4.27 -3.04 20.73
N PRO A 206 -4.26 -2.65 22.01
CA PRO A 206 -3.08 -2.08 22.65
C PRO A 206 -1.84 -2.98 22.44
N GLY A 207 -0.73 -2.36 22.04
CA GLY A 207 0.49 -3.06 21.61
C GLY A 207 0.72 -3.01 20.10
N VAL A 208 -0.31 -2.73 19.29
CA VAL A 208 -0.12 -2.35 17.88
C VAL A 208 0.41 -0.93 17.83
N HIS A 209 1.66 -0.75 17.43
CA HIS A 209 2.35 0.55 17.44
C HIS A 209 2.27 1.26 16.09
N CYS A 210 2.41 0.55 14.97
CA CYS A 210 2.37 1.16 13.65
C CYS A 210 1.78 0.20 12.63
N MET A 211 1.09 0.75 11.63
CA MET A 211 0.59 0.01 10.47
C MET A 211 0.91 0.81 9.21
N ARG A 212 1.22 0.11 8.11
CA ARG A 212 1.37 0.66 6.75
C ARG A 212 0.97 -0.40 5.73
N ASP A 213 0.42 -0.01 4.61
CA ASP A 213 0.21 -0.89 3.46
C ASP A 213 1.41 -0.79 2.48
N PRO A 214 2.04 -1.91 2.10
CA PRO A 214 3.23 -1.90 1.25
C PRO A 214 2.87 -1.85 -0.25
N THR A 215 2.34 -0.70 -0.70
CA THR A 215 1.96 -0.43 -2.09
C THR A 215 3.20 -0.16 -2.96
N ARG A 216 3.43 1.06 -3.46
CA ARG A 216 4.58 1.37 -4.33
C ARG A 216 5.90 1.24 -3.58
N GLY A 217 6.87 0.58 -4.21
CA GLY A 217 8.16 0.27 -3.58
C GLY A 217 8.14 -0.91 -2.61
N GLY A 218 6.96 -1.51 -2.38
CA GLY A 218 6.75 -2.73 -1.62
C GLY A 218 7.21 -2.65 -0.16
N VAL A 219 7.30 -3.81 0.49
CA VAL A 219 7.72 -3.96 1.88
C VAL A 219 9.09 -3.32 2.15
N GLY A 220 10.03 -3.43 1.21
CA GLY A 220 11.37 -2.89 1.35
C GLY A 220 11.38 -1.36 1.50
N THR A 221 10.63 -0.65 0.66
CA THR A 221 10.57 0.83 0.72
C THR A 221 9.77 1.29 1.94
N THR A 222 8.61 0.69 2.20
CA THR A 222 7.77 1.03 3.35
C THR A 222 8.50 0.86 4.69
N LEU A 223 9.24 -0.23 4.87
CA LEU A 223 10.02 -0.43 6.10
C LEU A 223 11.20 0.54 6.22
N ASN A 224 11.81 0.96 5.10
CA ASN A 224 12.84 2.00 5.11
C ASN A 224 12.28 3.36 5.56
N GLU A 225 11.06 3.70 5.13
CA GLU A 225 10.36 4.91 5.59
C GLU A 225 10.13 4.85 7.10
N LEU A 226 9.58 3.74 7.60
CA LEU A 226 9.31 3.55 9.03
C LEU A 226 10.59 3.57 9.88
N ALA A 227 11.64 2.87 9.45
CA ALA A 227 12.92 2.85 10.14
C ALA A 227 13.52 4.26 10.29
N ARG A 228 13.44 5.08 9.24
CA ARG A 228 13.92 6.48 9.26
C ARG A 228 13.04 7.38 10.09
N GLN A 229 11.71 7.28 9.98
CA GLN A 229 10.78 8.12 10.73
C GLN A 229 10.85 7.84 12.24
N ALA A 230 11.02 6.56 12.62
CA ALA A 230 11.14 6.14 14.02
C ALA A 230 12.57 6.19 14.58
N GLN A 231 13.59 6.42 13.73
CA GLN A 231 15.01 6.39 14.11
C GLN A 231 15.42 5.06 14.77
N VAL A 232 15.00 3.95 14.15
CA VAL A 232 15.32 2.56 14.56
C VAL A 232 15.85 1.79 13.36
N SER A 233 16.36 0.57 13.56
CA SER A 233 16.57 -0.38 12.46
C SER A 233 15.54 -1.49 12.46
N ILE A 234 15.39 -2.14 11.31
CA ILE A 234 14.49 -3.27 11.14
C ILE A 234 15.29 -4.44 10.57
N LEU A 235 15.31 -5.57 11.28
CA LEU A 235 15.90 -6.82 10.83
C LEU A 235 14.79 -7.75 10.33
N LEU A 236 14.79 -8.03 9.04
CA LEU A 236 13.94 -9.03 8.40
C LEU A 236 14.64 -10.38 8.35
N GLU A 237 13.84 -11.45 8.39
CA GLU A 237 14.29 -12.84 8.27
C GLU A 237 13.76 -13.41 6.94
N GLU A 238 14.64 -13.66 5.97
CA GLU A 238 14.27 -14.02 4.60
C GLU A 238 13.40 -15.28 4.53
N GLU A 239 13.72 -16.30 5.33
CA GLU A 239 12.97 -17.56 5.39
C GLU A 239 11.53 -17.40 5.90
N LYS A 240 11.23 -16.29 6.60
CA LYS A 240 9.90 -16.03 7.17
C LYS A 240 9.01 -15.21 6.25
N LEU A 241 9.52 -14.71 5.13
CA LEU A 241 8.73 -13.94 4.17
C LEU A 241 7.71 -14.87 3.48
N PRO A 242 6.40 -14.68 3.69
CA PRO A 242 5.40 -15.49 3.01
C PRO A 242 5.35 -15.14 1.52
N LEU A 243 5.53 -16.13 0.66
CA LEU A 243 5.45 -15.97 -0.79
C LEU A 243 4.53 -17.02 -1.39
N ASN A 244 3.67 -16.57 -2.29
CA ASN A 244 2.94 -17.47 -3.17
C ASN A 244 3.96 -18.19 -4.08
N PRO A 245 3.86 -19.52 -4.29
CA PRO A 245 4.75 -20.24 -5.19
C PRO A 245 4.85 -19.63 -6.61
N GLY A 246 3.74 -19.11 -7.14
CA GLY A 246 3.73 -18.43 -8.43
C GLY A 246 4.53 -17.12 -8.41
N VAL A 247 4.48 -16.36 -7.31
CA VAL A 247 5.31 -15.16 -7.13
C VAL A 247 6.78 -15.53 -7.01
N ALA A 248 7.11 -16.53 -6.18
CA ALA A 248 8.49 -16.98 -6.01
C ALA A 248 9.10 -17.45 -7.35
N GLY A 249 8.35 -18.24 -8.13
CA GLY A 249 8.75 -18.66 -9.48
C GLY A 249 8.95 -17.48 -10.43
N ALA A 250 8.02 -16.54 -10.47
CA ALA A 250 8.11 -15.35 -11.32
C ALA A 250 9.31 -14.48 -10.95
N CYS A 251 9.53 -14.22 -9.66
CA CYS A 251 10.68 -13.47 -9.16
C CYS A 251 12.01 -14.14 -9.54
N GLY A 252 12.11 -15.46 -9.36
CA GLY A 252 13.29 -16.21 -9.75
C GLY A 252 13.58 -16.19 -11.25
N MET A 253 12.54 -16.27 -12.08
CA MET A 253 12.67 -16.23 -13.54
C MET A 253 13.03 -14.84 -14.09
N LEU A 254 12.46 -13.80 -13.49
CA LEU A 254 12.56 -12.42 -13.99
C LEU A 254 13.64 -11.59 -13.28
N GLY A 255 14.28 -12.16 -12.25
CA GLY A 255 15.28 -11.45 -11.43
C GLY A 255 14.68 -10.33 -10.59
N LEU A 256 13.40 -10.44 -10.23
CA LEU A 256 12.71 -9.46 -9.38
C LEU A 256 12.88 -9.83 -7.91
N ASP A 257 13.05 -8.83 -7.05
CA ASP A 257 13.04 -9.01 -5.59
C ASP A 257 11.62 -8.74 -5.07
N PRO A 258 10.96 -9.73 -4.43
CA PRO A 258 9.58 -9.61 -3.97
C PRO A 258 9.37 -8.52 -2.92
N LEU A 259 10.42 -8.08 -2.22
CA LEU A 259 10.34 -6.99 -1.25
C LEU A 259 9.95 -5.65 -1.89
N TYR A 260 10.18 -5.48 -3.20
CA TYR A 260 9.88 -4.23 -3.91
C TYR A 260 8.65 -4.30 -4.80
N LEU A 261 7.95 -5.44 -4.81
CA LEU A 261 6.71 -5.59 -5.56
C LEU A 261 5.53 -5.03 -4.77
N ALA A 262 4.65 -4.31 -5.46
CA ALA A 262 3.49 -3.69 -4.84
C ALA A 262 2.44 -4.72 -4.41
N ASN A 263 1.76 -4.37 -3.32
CA ASN A 263 0.68 -5.13 -2.71
C ASN A 263 -0.51 -4.18 -2.53
N GLU A 264 -1.72 -4.64 -2.83
CA GLU A 264 -2.93 -3.79 -2.79
C GLU A 264 -3.99 -4.32 -1.82
N GLY A 265 -3.59 -5.29 -0.99
CA GLY A 265 -4.43 -5.87 0.07
C GLY A 265 -3.59 -6.52 1.17
N LYS A 266 -2.49 -5.87 1.55
CA LYS A 266 -1.63 -6.30 2.66
C LYS A 266 -1.37 -5.15 3.62
N VAL A 267 -1.18 -5.48 4.89
CA VAL A 267 -0.78 -4.52 5.91
C VAL A 267 0.45 -5.04 6.67
N LEU A 268 1.48 -4.20 6.73
CA LEU A 268 2.59 -4.32 7.66
C LEU A 268 2.15 -3.82 9.03
N VAL A 269 2.50 -4.56 10.08
CA VAL A 269 2.16 -4.20 11.46
C VAL A 269 3.39 -4.31 12.34
N ILE A 270 3.73 -3.23 13.03
CA ILE A 270 4.75 -3.21 14.07
C ILE A 270 4.05 -3.30 15.43
N VAL A 271 4.42 -4.33 16.20
CA VAL A 271 3.67 -4.73 17.40
C VAL A 271 4.61 -5.10 18.55
N SER A 272 4.22 -4.78 19.78
CA SER A 272 4.94 -5.15 20.99
C SER A 272 5.03 -6.68 21.17
N PRO A 273 6.11 -7.21 21.78
CA PRO A 273 6.30 -8.65 22.02
C PRO A 273 5.08 -9.34 22.65
N GLU A 274 4.42 -8.69 23.60
CA GLU A 274 3.30 -9.24 24.36
C GLU A 274 2.01 -9.39 23.53
N ALA A 275 1.90 -8.67 22.42
CA ALA A 275 0.71 -8.65 21.58
C ALA A 275 0.86 -9.50 20.29
N VAL A 276 2.08 -9.92 19.94
CA VAL A 276 2.38 -10.67 18.69
C VAL A 276 1.45 -11.86 18.49
N GLU A 277 1.38 -12.76 19.47
CA GLU A 277 0.62 -14.01 19.34
C GLU A 277 -0.87 -13.74 19.15
N ARG A 278 -1.43 -12.80 19.94
CA ARG A 278 -2.84 -12.47 19.87
C ARG A 278 -3.21 -11.78 18.55
N VAL A 279 -2.38 -10.86 18.07
CA VAL A 279 -2.56 -10.20 16.76
C VAL A 279 -2.51 -11.22 15.63
N LEU A 280 -1.53 -12.12 15.61
CA LEU A 280 -1.44 -13.18 14.58
C LEU A 280 -2.65 -14.10 14.58
N ILE A 281 -3.15 -14.50 15.76
CA ILE A 281 -4.35 -15.34 15.87
C ILE A 281 -5.55 -14.64 15.23
N GLN A 282 -5.77 -13.35 15.54
CA GLN A 282 -6.88 -12.60 14.96
C GLN A 282 -6.71 -12.39 13.44
N MET A 283 -5.50 -12.04 12.98
CA MET A 283 -5.22 -11.93 11.54
C MET A 283 -5.53 -13.24 10.81
N ARG A 284 -5.03 -14.37 11.31
CA ARG A 284 -5.19 -15.68 10.67
C ARG A 284 -6.63 -16.21 10.71
N ALA A 285 -7.45 -15.73 11.65
CA ALA A 285 -8.87 -16.02 11.67
C ALA A 285 -9.65 -15.27 10.57
N HIS A 286 -9.10 -14.18 10.05
CA HIS A 286 -9.71 -13.40 8.97
C HIS A 286 -9.27 -13.91 7.59
N PRO A 287 -10.15 -14.01 6.58
CA PRO A 287 -9.79 -14.53 5.25
C PRO A 287 -8.60 -13.82 4.58
N LEU A 288 -8.53 -12.49 4.72
CA LEU A 288 -7.43 -11.67 4.18
C LEU A 288 -6.12 -11.78 4.98
N GLY A 289 -6.14 -12.40 6.16
CA GLY A 289 -4.99 -12.52 7.05
C GLY A 289 -4.50 -13.96 7.25
N LYS A 290 -5.05 -14.93 6.51
CA LYS A 290 -4.79 -16.38 6.68
C LYS A 290 -3.29 -16.75 6.62
N GLU A 291 -2.52 -15.98 5.84
CA GLU A 291 -1.08 -16.18 5.60
C GLU A 291 -0.22 -15.20 6.41
N ALA A 292 -0.80 -14.55 7.42
CA ALA A 292 -0.06 -13.60 8.25
C ALA A 292 1.13 -14.26 8.94
N ALA A 293 2.26 -13.54 8.97
CA ALA A 293 3.53 -14.03 9.49
C ALA A 293 4.31 -12.93 10.20
N VAL A 294 5.13 -13.32 11.16
CA VAL A 294 6.21 -12.48 11.70
C VAL A 294 7.36 -12.56 10.73
N ILE A 295 7.78 -11.42 10.19
CA ILE A 295 8.84 -11.35 9.17
C ILE A 295 10.13 -10.71 9.68
N GLY A 296 10.11 -10.15 10.89
CA GLY A 296 11.29 -9.48 11.45
C GLY A 296 11.04 -8.85 12.80
N ARG A 297 11.99 -8.02 13.21
CA ARG A 297 11.98 -7.27 14.47
C ARG A 297 12.65 -5.91 14.35
N VAL A 298 12.31 -5.01 15.25
CA VAL A 298 12.90 -3.68 15.39
C VAL A 298 14.11 -3.77 16.32
N GLU A 299 15.25 -3.25 15.88
CA GLU A 299 16.50 -3.22 16.65
C GLU A 299 16.94 -1.77 16.92
N GLU A 300 17.75 -1.57 17.95
CA GLU A 300 18.28 -0.24 18.34
C GLU A 300 19.53 0.15 17.52
N ALA A 301 20.31 -0.83 17.06
CA ALA A 301 21.54 -0.59 16.31
C ALA A 301 21.26 -0.05 14.89
N ASP A 302 22.19 0.70 14.31
CA ASP A 302 22.14 1.22 12.94
C ASP A 302 20.81 1.94 12.52
N PRO A 303 20.38 3.00 13.23
CA PRO A 303 19.12 3.69 12.96
C PRO A 303 18.93 4.09 11.48
N GLY A 304 17.72 3.88 10.97
CA GLY A 304 17.33 4.20 9.60
C GLY A 304 17.68 3.14 8.56
N LEU A 305 18.26 1.99 8.96
CA LEU A 305 18.55 0.86 8.09
C LEU A 305 17.51 -0.25 8.20
N VAL A 306 17.25 -0.90 7.06
CA VAL A 306 16.56 -2.19 7.00
C VAL A 306 17.58 -3.24 6.55
N LEU A 307 17.68 -4.33 7.32
CA LEU A 307 18.57 -5.45 7.06
C LEU A 307 17.74 -6.70 6.77
N LEU A 308 18.24 -7.55 5.88
CA LEU A 308 17.68 -8.88 5.61
C LEU A 308 18.72 -9.93 6.01
N GLU A 309 18.35 -10.79 6.96
CA GLU A 309 19.11 -11.99 7.31
C GLU A 309 18.71 -13.14 6.38
N THR A 310 19.72 -13.65 5.69
CA THR A 310 19.61 -14.77 4.75
C THR A 310 19.62 -16.12 5.50
N PRO A 311 19.17 -17.22 4.87
CA PRO A 311 19.26 -18.58 5.43
C PRO A 311 20.65 -18.98 5.95
N LEU A 312 21.70 -18.35 5.41
CA LEU A 312 23.10 -18.62 5.76
C LEU A 312 23.58 -17.79 6.97
N GLY A 313 22.71 -16.98 7.58
CA GLY A 313 23.02 -16.07 8.71
C GLY A 313 23.74 -14.78 8.29
N GLY A 314 23.97 -14.58 6.99
CA GLY A 314 24.53 -13.33 6.47
C GLY A 314 23.46 -12.25 6.40
N LYS A 315 23.83 -11.00 6.73
CA LYS A 315 22.93 -9.83 6.64
C LYS A 315 23.28 -8.97 5.43
N ARG A 316 22.27 -8.52 4.68
CA ARG A 316 22.40 -7.51 3.61
C ARG A 316 21.50 -6.30 3.88
N ILE A 317 21.89 -5.14 3.38
CA ILE A 317 21.06 -3.94 3.44
C ILE A 317 19.93 -4.05 2.40
N VAL A 318 18.69 -3.80 2.84
CA VAL A 318 17.54 -3.56 1.97
C VAL A 318 17.40 -2.06 1.82
N GLY A 319 17.85 -1.52 0.69
CA GLY A 319 17.78 -0.09 0.41
C GLY A 319 16.36 0.36 0.04
N MET A 320 16.15 1.68 -0.06
CA MET A 320 14.97 2.18 -0.77
C MET A 320 15.10 1.89 -2.26
N LEU A 321 13.97 1.59 -2.89
CA LEU A 321 13.93 1.43 -4.33
C LEU A 321 14.36 2.74 -5.02
N GLU A 322 15.36 2.66 -5.91
CA GLU A 322 15.87 3.85 -6.60
C GLU A 322 15.03 4.28 -7.81
N GLY A 323 14.33 3.33 -8.44
CA GLY A 323 13.55 3.53 -9.66
C GLY A 323 12.49 2.44 -9.85
N GLU A 324 11.53 2.70 -10.73
CA GLU A 324 10.36 1.83 -10.91
C GLU A 324 10.74 0.48 -11.54
N HIS A 325 10.38 -0.63 -10.89
CA HIS A 325 10.48 -1.95 -11.52
C HIS A 325 9.33 -2.20 -12.50
N LEU A 326 8.13 -1.65 -12.23
CA LEU A 326 6.91 -1.91 -12.98
C LEU A 326 6.06 -0.62 -13.14
N PRO A 327 6.12 0.07 -14.29
CA PRO A 327 5.38 1.31 -14.51
C PRO A 327 3.88 1.18 -14.38
N ARG A 328 3.18 2.13 -13.74
CA ARG A 328 1.69 2.12 -13.67
C ARG A 328 1.11 0.87 -13.03
N ILE A 329 1.74 0.40 -11.95
CA ILE A 329 1.29 -0.79 -11.22
C ILE A 329 -0.03 -0.54 -10.48
N CYS A 330 -0.26 0.68 -10.01
CA CYS A 330 -1.51 1.14 -9.40
C CYS A 330 -1.94 2.50 -9.94
#